data_AF-X1NWU2-F1
#
_entry.id   AF-X1NWU2-F1
#
_cell.length_a   1.000
_cell.length_b   1.000
_cell.length_c   1.000
_cell.angle_alpha   90.00
_cell.angle_beta   90.00
_cell.angle_gamma   90.00
#
_symmetry.space_group_name_H-M   'P 1'
#
loop_
_entity.id
_entity.type
_entity.pdbx_description
1 polymer ?
#
loop_
_entity_poly.entity_id
_entity_poly.type
_entity_poly.pdbx_seq_one_letter_code
_entity_poly.pdbx_strand_id
1 'polypeptide(L)'
;MVDYKDYYKVLGVSKGATADEIKKAYRKLARKYHPDANLDNPGAEEKFKGIGEAYEVLKDPQKRQRYDQLGANWKQYANTGWPGGCF
;
A
#
# COMPACT_ATOMS: atom_id res chain seq x y z
N MET A 1 -0.52 6.51 19.33
CA MET A 1 0.45 5.55 18.76
C MET A 1 0.16 5.46 17.27
N VAL A 2 1.17 5.71 16.44
CA VAL A 2 1.00 5.85 14.99
C VAL A 2 0.57 4.49 14.45
N ASP A 3 -0.71 4.35 14.10
CA ASP A 3 -1.19 3.23 13.28
C ASP A 3 -0.62 3.46 11.88
N TYR A 4 0.66 3.11 11.76
CA TYR A 4 1.36 3.03 10.50
C TYR A 4 0.60 1.95 9.75
N LYS A 5 -0.23 2.34 8.76
CA LYS A 5 -0.93 1.42 7.86
C LYS A 5 0.12 0.46 7.32
N ASP A 6 0.25 -0.69 7.98
CA ASP A 6 1.36 -1.59 7.77
C ASP A 6 1.01 -2.30 6.47
N TYR A 7 1.38 -1.70 5.34
CA TYR A 7 1.10 -2.23 4.00
C TYR A 7 1.58 -3.69 3.89
N TYR A 8 2.61 -4.03 4.66
CA TYR A 8 3.08 -5.39 4.88
C TYR A 8 2.02 -6.27 5.56
N LYS A 9 1.37 -5.83 6.65
CA LYS A 9 0.22 -6.56 7.24
C LYS A 9 -0.99 -6.62 6.31
N VAL A 10 -1.28 -5.56 5.54
CA VAL A 10 -2.40 -5.53 4.58
C VAL A 10 -2.23 -6.60 3.51
N LEU A 11 -0.99 -6.75 3.00
CA LEU A 11 -0.63 -7.80 2.05
C LEU A 11 -0.33 -9.15 2.71
N GLY A 12 -0.18 -9.21 4.04
CA GLY A 12 0.22 -10.41 4.78
C GLY A 12 1.65 -10.85 4.49
N VAL A 13 2.54 -9.91 4.19
CA VAL A 13 3.95 -10.15 3.85
C VAL A 13 4.87 -9.57 4.90
N SER A 14 6.11 -10.07 4.99
CA SER A 14 7.11 -9.52 5.90
C SER A 14 7.68 -8.19 5.43
N LYS A 15 8.20 -7.37 6.36
CA LYS A 15 8.89 -6.10 6.07
C LYS A 15 10.12 -6.24 5.17
N GLY A 16 10.68 -7.45 5.05
CA GLY A 16 11.78 -7.80 4.15
C GLY A 16 11.33 -8.46 2.84
N ALA A 17 10.02 -8.57 2.59
CA ALA A 17 9.50 -9.26 1.42
C ALA A 17 10.02 -8.64 0.11
N THR A 18 10.35 -9.51 -0.83
CA THR A 18 10.80 -9.11 -2.17
C THR A 18 9.60 -8.67 -3.02
N ALA A 19 9.85 -7.90 -4.08
CA ALA A 19 8.80 -7.48 -5.01
C ALA A 19 8.02 -8.67 -5.60
N ASP A 20 8.67 -9.83 -5.79
CA ASP A 20 8.01 -11.05 -6.27
C ASP A 20 7.02 -11.62 -5.23
N GLU A 21 7.40 -11.64 -3.95
CA GLU A 21 6.51 -12.07 -2.86
C GLU A 21 5.32 -11.14 -2.70
N ILE A 22 5.54 -9.82 -2.75
CA ILE A 22 4.48 -8.80 -2.69
C ILE A 22 3.51 -8.99 -3.87
N LYS A 23 4.03 -9.24 -5.08
CA LYS A 23 3.22 -9.52 -6.27
C LYS A 23 2.44 -10.84 -6.18
N LYS A 24 3.01 -11.87 -5.55
CA LYS A 24 2.31 -13.15 -5.30
C LYS A 24 1.19 -12.98 -4.27
N ALA A 25 1.45 -12.27 -3.18
CA ALA A 25 0.47 -11.98 -2.14
C ALA A 25 -0.68 -11.13 -2.69
N TYR A 26 -0.38 -10.05 -3.42
CA TYR A 26 -1.37 -9.23 -4.12
C TYR A 26 -2.27 -10.08 -5.02
N ARG A 27 -1.70 -10.95 -5.86
CA ARG A 27 -2.50 -11.82 -6.75
C ARG A 27 -3.40 -12.79 -5.99
N LYS A 28 -2.95 -13.34 -4.85
CA LYS A 28 -3.80 -14.19 -3.98
C LYS A 28 -4.95 -13.41 -3.36
N LEU A 29 -4.67 -12.22 -2.84
CA LEU A 29 -5.67 -11.38 -2.17
C LEU A 29 -6.64 -10.75 -3.16
N ALA A 30 -6.17 -10.32 -4.34
CA ALA A 30 -7.01 -9.78 -5.41
C ALA A 30 -8.03 -10.80 -5.93
N ARG A 31 -7.68 -12.09 -5.98
CA ARG A 31 -8.62 -13.17 -6.29
C ARG A 31 -9.61 -13.42 -5.14
N LYS A 32 -9.15 -13.31 -3.90
CA LYS A 32 -9.96 -13.54 -2.70
C LYS A 32 -11.00 -12.43 -2.46
N TYR A 33 -10.61 -11.18 -2.70
CA TYR A 33 -11.44 -9.98 -2.56
C TYR A 33 -11.89 -9.43 -3.92
N HIS A 34 -11.91 -10.27 -4.97
CA HIS A 34 -12.29 -9.83 -6.30
C HIS A 34 -13.74 -9.30 -6.26
N PRO A 35 -14.04 -8.14 -6.88
CA PRO A 35 -15.38 -7.56 -6.86
C PRO A 35 -16.39 -8.52 -7.45
N ASP A 36 -16.05 -9.25 -8.53
CA ASP A 36 -16.93 -10.24 -9.19
C ASP A 36 -17.39 -11.38 -8.26
N ALA A 37 -16.58 -11.75 -7.25
CA ALA A 37 -16.91 -12.80 -6.29
C ALA A 37 -17.48 -12.25 -4.97
N ASN A 38 -17.37 -10.94 -4.73
CA ASN A 38 -17.77 -10.27 -3.50
C ASN A 38 -18.68 -9.05 -3.77
N LEU A 39 -19.54 -9.15 -4.79
CA LEU A 39 -20.50 -8.11 -5.18
C LEU A 39 -21.38 -7.63 -4.02
N ASP A 40 -21.58 -8.48 -3.01
CA ASP A 40 -22.46 -8.23 -1.86
C ASP A 40 -21.70 -7.67 -0.62
N ASN A 41 -20.36 -7.59 -0.66
CA ASN A 41 -19.56 -7.20 0.50
C ASN A 41 -18.88 -5.83 0.29
N PRO A 42 -19.43 -4.72 0.82
CA PRO A 42 -18.80 -3.41 0.73
C PRO A 42 -17.43 -3.35 1.42
N GLY A 43 -17.19 -4.22 2.40
CA GLY A 43 -15.87 -4.36 3.05
C GLY A 43 -14.80 -5.02 2.17
N ALA A 44 -15.18 -5.73 1.09
CA ALA A 44 -14.22 -6.30 0.15
C ALA A 44 -13.57 -5.23 -0.73
N GLU A 45 -14.34 -4.22 -1.15
CA GLU A 45 -13.82 -3.08 -1.91
C GLU A 45 -12.81 -2.28 -1.10
N GLU A 46 -13.13 -1.98 0.17
CA GLU A 46 -12.23 -1.21 1.04
C GLU A 46 -10.91 -1.96 1.29
N LYS A 47 -10.98 -3.27 1.52
CA LYS A 47 -9.79 -4.13 1.61
C LYS A 47 -9.03 -4.16 0.29
N PHE A 48 -9.72 -4.28 -0.84
CA PHE A 48 -9.09 -4.33 -2.16
C PHE A 48 -8.35 -3.02 -2.49
N LYS A 49 -8.95 -1.86 -2.20
CA LYS A 49 -8.28 -0.55 -2.27
C LYS A 49 -7.02 -0.53 -1.41
N GLY A 50 -7.11 -0.96 -0.15
CA GLY A 50 -5.96 -1.03 0.75
C GLY A 50 -4.85 -1.94 0.23
N ILE A 51 -5.20 -3.09 -0.34
CA ILE A 51 -4.26 -4.05 -0.93
C ILE A 51 -3.58 -3.49 -2.20
N GLY A 52 -4.32 -2.77 -3.05
CA GLY A 52 -3.78 -2.10 -4.23
C GLY A 52 -2.79 -1.00 -3.87
N GLU A 53 -3.17 -0.13 -2.93
CA GLU A 53 -2.32 0.95 -2.44
C GLU A 53 -1.03 0.41 -1.80
N ALA A 54 -1.15 -0.64 -0.98
CA ALA A 54 -0.02 -1.35 -0.39
C ALA A 54 0.92 -1.92 -1.46
N TYR A 55 0.38 -2.58 -2.47
CA TYR A 55 1.16 -3.17 -3.56
C TYR A 55 1.89 -2.10 -4.37
N GLU A 56 1.24 -0.98 -4.68
CA GLU A 56 1.87 0.10 -5.42
C GLU A 56 3.04 0.75 -4.70
N VAL A 57 2.95 0.90 -3.38
CA VAL A 57 4.03 1.48 -2.56
C VAL A 57 5.17 0.48 -2.37
N LEU A 58 4.85 -0.80 -2.11
CA LEU A 58 5.87 -1.80 -1.77
C LEU A 58 6.54 -2.45 -2.99
N LYS A 59 5.87 -2.52 -4.15
CA LYS A 59 6.46 -3.08 -5.38
C LYS A 59 7.61 -2.24 -5.92
N ASP A 60 7.56 -0.93 -5.66
CA ASP A 60 8.48 0.03 -6.24
C ASP A 60 9.54 0.42 -5.21
N PRO A 61 10.83 0.16 -5.48
CA PRO A 61 11.89 0.42 -4.52
C PRO A 61 12.02 1.91 -4.19
N GLN A 62 11.72 2.84 -5.13
CA GLN A 62 11.75 4.27 -4.84
C GLN A 62 10.57 4.67 -3.95
N LYS A 63 9.35 4.17 -4.20
CA LYS A 63 8.20 4.45 -3.33
C LYS A 63 8.38 3.84 -1.94
N ARG A 64 8.92 2.63 -1.84
CA ARG A 64 9.25 1.96 -0.58
C ARG A 64 10.30 2.74 0.20
N GLN A 65 11.36 3.18 -0.47
CA GLN A 65 12.41 4.00 0.15
C GLN A 65 11.85 5.35 0.61
N ARG A 66 10.98 5.99 -0.18
CA ARG A 66 10.28 7.21 0.23
C ARG A 66 9.35 6.98 1.41
N TYR A 67 8.62 5.87 1.45
CA TYR A 67 7.73 5.52 2.56
C TYR A 67 8.52 5.27 3.85
N ASP A 68 9.67 4.58 3.74
CA ASP A 68 10.59 4.31 4.85
C ASP A 68 11.28 5.59 5.33
N GLN A 69 11.80 6.43 4.42
CA GLN A 69 12.41 7.73 4.72
C GLN A 69 11.41 8.77 5.24
N LEU A 70 10.19 8.79 4.71
CA LEU A 70 9.10 9.67 5.17
C LEU A 70 8.30 9.03 6.31
N GLY A 71 8.83 7.99 6.95
CA GLY A 71 8.13 7.11 7.90
C GLY A 71 7.55 7.74 9.18
N ALA A 72 7.55 9.05 9.31
CA ALA A 72 6.70 9.80 10.25
C ALA A 72 5.97 11.00 9.61
N ASN A 73 6.39 11.45 8.42
CA ASN A 73 5.96 12.70 7.79
C ASN A 73 5.24 12.55 6.45
N TRP A 74 4.99 11.34 5.96
CA TRP A 74 4.21 11.12 4.73
C TRP A 74 2.84 11.81 4.76
N LYS A 75 2.15 11.81 5.92
CA LYS A 75 0.90 12.56 6.12
C LYS A 75 1.09 14.08 6.14
N GLN A 76 2.25 14.59 6.55
CA GLN A 76 2.56 16.02 6.47
C GLN A 76 2.90 16.43 5.03
N TYR A 77 3.55 15.58 4.23
CA TYR A 77 3.86 15.87 2.82
C TYR A 77 2.62 15.88 1.89
N ALA A 78 1.50 15.28 2.31
CA ALA A 78 0.23 15.39 1.61
C ALA A 78 -0.56 16.68 1.96
N ASN A 79 -0.23 17.33 3.08
CA ASN A 79 -0.88 18.57 3.53
C ASN A 79 -0.04 19.82 3.22
N THR A 80 1.28 19.68 3.20
CA THR A 80 2.21 20.71 2.76
C THR A 80 2.42 20.55 1.25
N GLY A 81 1.63 21.28 0.46
CA GLY A 81 1.79 21.32 -0.99
C GLY A 81 3.26 21.51 -1.39
N TRP A 82 3.66 20.86 -2.48
CA TRP A 82 4.93 21.07 -3.18
C TRP A 82 5.48 22.50 -3.02
N PRO A 83 6.64 22.70 -2.38
CA PRO A 83 7.56 23.76 -2.76
C PRO A 83 8.56 23.11 -3.72
N GLY A 84 8.09 22.83 -4.94
CA GLY A 84 8.83 22.03 -5.91
C GLY A 84 8.65 22.49 -7.35
N GLY A 85 8.20 23.73 -7.55
CA GLY A 85 8.44 24.45 -8.80
C GLY A 85 9.86 25.01 -8.74
N CYS A 86 10.79 24.33 -9.40
CA CYS A 86 12.06 24.92 -9.80
C CYS A 86 11.76 25.82 -11.01
N PHE A 87 11.71 27.14 -10.82
CA PHE A 87 12.19 28.21 -11.72
C PHE A 87 12.30 29.50 -10.92
#